data_AF-A0A973CIY0-F1
#
_entry.id   AF-A0A973CIY0-F1
#
_cell.length_a   1.000
_cell.length_b   1.000
_cell.length_c   1.000
_cell.angle_alpha   90.00
_cell.angle_beta   90.00
_cell.angle_gamma   90.00
#
_symmetry.space_group_name_H-M   'P 1'
#
loop_
_entity.id
_entity.type
_entity.pdbx_description
1 polymer ?
#
loop_
_entity_poly.entity_id
_entity_poly.type
_entity_poly.pdbx_seq_one_letter_code
_entity_poly.pdbx_strand_id
1 'polypeptide(L)'
;MSRDFQNRSRSRSGISQLMDDLGKAMSGSTDMLMLGGGNPAHIPEVQNYIREALERILATEGRFEQMIGNYDTPMGITAFRVAIAELFSNEYGWPITEKNIVLTNGSQSAFFALFNILAGDDKHILLPITPEYIGYADQGLRDDLFIGNKPEIEHLDNQQFKYHVDFETLSLDDSFSAICSSRPTNPTANVLSNAEMTGLLDLAEKHDIPFIIDNAYGTPFPNIIYTEADPFWHKNSIVCMSLSKFGLPSVRTGIVIADESL
;
A
#
# COMPACT_ATOMS: atom_id res chain seq x y z
N MET A 1 7.56 -13.80 27.25
CA MET A 1 6.63 -13.43 26.15
C MET A 1 5.20 -13.66 26.63
N SER A 2 4.29 -12.73 26.38
CA SER A 2 2.87 -12.91 26.72
C SER A 2 2.28 -14.10 25.93
N ARG A 3 1.24 -14.73 26.48
CA ARG A 3 0.55 -15.86 25.83
C ARG A 3 -0.01 -15.47 24.46
N ASP A 4 -0.48 -14.24 24.31
CA ASP A 4 -1.08 -13.77 23.06
C ASP A 4 -0.04 -13.62 21.95
N PHE A 5 1.17 -13.13 22.29
CA PHE A 5 2.29 -13.10 21.35
C PHE A 5 2.70 -14.52 20.91
N GLN A 6 2.72 -15.48 21.86
CA GLN A 6 3.05 -16.88 21.55
C GLN A 6 1.98 -17.55 20.67
N ASN A 7 0.71 -17.26 20.89
CA ASN A 7 -0.39 -17.84 20.12
C ASN A 7 -0.39 -17.32 18.67
N ARG A 8 -0.17 -16.02 18.46
CA ARG A 8 -0.07 -15.41 17.12
C ARG A 8 1.17 -15.86 16.35
N SER A 9 2.31 -16.01 17.03
CA SER A 9 3.50 -16.58 16.42
C SER A 9 3.37 -18.07 16.09
N ARG A 10 2.38 -18.78 16.66
CA ARG A 10 2.16 -20.23 16.47
C ARG A 10 0.96 -20.56 15.59
N SER A 11 0.04 -19.62 15.36
CA SER A 11 -1.08 -19.83 14.46
C SER A 11 -0.55 -19.90 13.02
N ARG A 12 -0.44 -21.11 12.49
CA ARG A 12 -0.12 -21.33 11.08
C ARG A 12 -1.32 -20.98 10.22
N SER A 13 -1.50 -19.70 9.91
CA SER A 13 -2.47 -19.27 8.88
C SER A 13 -2.11 -19.91 7.54
N GLY A 14 -3.10 -20.08 6.65
CA GLY A 14 -2.84 -20.57 5.29
C GLY A 14 -1.83 -19.67 4.55
N ILE A 15 -1.82 -18.37 4.87
CA ILE A 15 -0.90 -17.36 4.35
C ILE A 15 0.52 -17.63 4.84
N SER A 16 0.72 -17.86 6.15
CA SER A 16 2.04 -18.18 6.70
C SER A 16 2.63 -19.46 6.10
N GLN A 17 1.82 -20.50 5.89
CA GLN A 17 2.26 -21.73 5.23
C GLN A 17 2.64 -21.47 3.76
N LEU A 18 1.83 -20.71 3.03
CA LEU A 18 2.11 -20.30 1.66
C LEU A 18 3.43 -19.51 1.57
N MET A 19 3.65 -18.57 2.48
CA MET A 19 4.87 -17.75 2.51
C MET A 19 6.11 -18.58 2.87
N ASP A 20 5.99 -19.53 3.79
CA ASP A 20 7.07 -20.49 4.11
C ASP A 20 7.46 -21.31 2.87
N ASP A 21 6.47 -21.78 2.11
CA ASP A 21 6.70 -22.59 0.92
C ASP A 21 7.30 -21.76 -0.24
N LEU A 22 6.81 -20.53 -0.45
CA LEU A 22 7.41 -19.58 -1.38
C LEU A 22 8.86 -19.25 -1.00
N GLY A 23 9.14 -19.05 0.30
CA GLY A 23 10.48 -18.78 0.81
C GLY A 23 11.44 -19.95 0.57
N LYS A 24 11.02 -21.19 0.86
CA LYS A 24 11.82 -22.40 0.59
C LYS A 24 12.10 -22.55 -0.90
N ALA A 25 11.09 -22.36 -1.75
CA ALA A 25 11.23 -22.41 -3.20
C ALA A 25 12.25 -21.39 -3.73
N MET A 26 12.22 -20.15 -3.24
CA MET A 26 13.16 -19.09 -3.64
C MET A 26 14.60 -19.36 -3.17
N SER A 27 14.78 -20.05 -2.04
CA SER A 27 16.10 -20.40 -1.50
C SER A 27 16.71 -21.67 -2.11
N GLY A 28 15.92 -22.45 -2.85
CA GLY A 28 16.32 -23.73 -3.44
C GLY A 28 16.93 -23.60 -4.83
N SER A 29 17.85 -24.52 -5.17
CA SER A 29 18.50 -24.61 -6.49
C SER A 29 17.73 -25.56 -7.43
N THR A 30 16.55 -25.16 -7.87
CA THR A 30 15.74 -25.98 -8.80
C THR A 30 15.15 -25.14 -9.92
N ASP A 31 14.95 -25.77 -11.10
CA ASP A 31 14.26 -25.26 -12.31
C ASP A 31 12.76 -24.96 -12.06
N MET A 32 12.44 -24.26 -10.98
CA MET A 32 11.08 -23.93 -10.59
C MET A 32 10.64 -22.63 -11.28
N LEU A 33 9.49 -22.68 -11.94
CA LEU A 33 8.85 -21.48 -12.48
C LEU A 33 8.16 -20.73 -11.34
N MET A 34 8.84 -19.70 -10.81
CA MET A 34 8.36 -18.92 -9.67
C MET A 34 7.29 -17.90 -10.09
N LEU A 35 6.01 -18.31 -10.06
CA LEU A 35 4.86 -17.48 -10.42
C LEU A 35 4.04 -17.00 -9.21
N GLY A 36 4.43 -17.34 -7.98
CA GLY A 36 3.69 -16.99 -6.75
C GLY A 36 4.28 -15.81 -5.97
N GLY A 37 5.44 -15.29 -6.37
CA GLY A 37 6.13 -14.22 -5.66
C GLY A 37 5.64 -12.81 -6.03
N GLY A 38 5.75 -11.87 -5.10
CA GLY A 38 5.41 -10.46 -5.32
C GLY A 38 6.59 -9.56 -5.70
N ASN A 39 7.75 -10.14 -6.05
CA ASN A 39 8.94 -9.36 -6.40
C ASN A 39 8.74 -8.62 -7.73
N PRO A 40 9.20 -7.36 -7.85
CA PRO A 40 9.20 -6.66 -9.12
C PRO A 40 10.16 -7.33 -10.10
N ALA A 41 9.93 -7.11 -11.40
CA ALA A 41 10.83 -7.57 -12.45
C ALA A 41 12.20 -6.85 -12.41
N HIS A 42 13.23 -7.52 -12.92
CA HIS A 42 14.53 -6.90 -13.18
C HIS A 42 14.49 -6.16 -14.51
N ILE A 43 14.30 -4.84 -14.47
CA ILE A 43 14.28 -3.96 -15.65
C ILE A 43 15.65 -3.29 -15.79
N PRO A 44 16.45 -3.61 -16.83
CA PRO A 44 17.84 -3.13 -16.95
C PRO A 44 17.99 -1.61 -16.90
N GLU A 45 17.08 -0.87 -17.51
CA GLU A 45 17.09 0.59 -17.58
C GLU A 45 16.92 1.20 -16.18
N VAL A 46 15.97 0.68 -15.40
CA VAL A 46 15.77 1.09 -14.00
C VAL A 46 17.01 0.75 -13.17
N GLN A 47 17.55 -0.45 -13.32
CA GLN A 47 18.74 -0.88 -12.57
C GLN A 47 19.97 -0.02 -12.89
N ASN A 48 20.15 0.37 -14.15
CA ASN A 48 21.23 1.27 -14.56
C ASN A 48 21.06 2.65 -13.94
N TYR A 49 19.85 3.22 -13.97
CA TYR A 49 19.59 4.51 -13.33
C TYR A 49 19.87 4.49 -11.83
N ILE A 50 19.47 3.43 -11.12
CA ILE A 50 19.76 3.26 -9.69
C ILE A 50 21.26 3.10 -9.43
N ARG A 51 21.99 2.38 -10.29
CA ARG A 51 23.45 2.26 -10.21
C ARG A 51 24.11 3.63 -10.32
N GLU A 52 23.75 4.41 -11.32
CA GLU A 52 24.28 5.77 -11.49
C GLU A 52 23.93 6.69 -10.32
N ALA A 53 22.74 6.54 -9.72
CA ALA A 53 22.34 7.30 -8.54
C ALA A 53 23.24 6.99 -7.33
N LEU A 54 23.58 5.71 -7.11
CA LEU A 54 24.53 5.30 -6.07
C LEU A 54 25.94 5.81 -6.36
N GLU A 55 26.39 5.75 -7.62
CA GLU A 55 27.70 6.28 -8.02
C GLU A 55 27.79 7.79 -7.76
N ARG A 56 26.71 8.56 -8.01
CA ARG A 56 26.65 9.99 -7.66
C ARG A 56 26.75 10.23 -6.15
N ILE A 57 26.13 9.39 -5.33
CA ILE A 57 26.25 9.47 -3.86
C ILE A 57 27.71 9.24 -3.44
N LEU A 58 28.36 8.22 -4.00
CA LEU A 58 29.77 7.90 -3.70
C LEU A 58 30.75 8.97 -4.18
N ALA A 59 30.45 9.62 -5.31
CA ALA A 59 31.30 10.66 -5.89
C ALA A 59 31.14 12.05 -5.22
N THR A 60 30.09 12.25 -4.42
CA THR A 60 29.81 13.55 -3.76
C THR A 60 30.34 13.52 -2.32
N GLU A 61 31.30 14.39 -2.02
CA GLU A 61 31.91 14.50 -0.68
C GLU A 61 30.84 14.63 0.42
N GLY A 62 30.95 13.78 1.45
CA GLY A 62 30.08 13.78 2.63
C GLY A 62 28.72 13.11 2.45
N ARG A 63 28.26 12.81 1.23
CA ARG A 63 26.93 12.20 1.03
C ARG A 63 26.87 10.75 1.42
N PHE A 64 27.93 9.98 1.18
CA PHE A 64 28.00 8.59 1.62
C PHE A 64 27.99 8.51 3.14
N GLU A 65 28.81 9.32 3.81
CA GLU A 65 28.90 9.40 5.27
C GLU A 65 27.56 9.81 5.88
N GLN A 66 26.88 10.80 5.29
CA GLN A 66 25.55 11.21 5.71
C GLN A 66 24.54 10.07 5.56
N MET A 67 24.54 9.36 4.43
CA MET A 67 23.59 8.28 4.13
C MET A 67 23.66 7.13 5.16
N ILE A 68 24.86 6.79 5.64
CA ILE A 68 25.05 5.64 6.55
C ILE A 68 25.15 6.02 8.03
N GLY A 69 25.54 7.26 8.33
CA GLY A 69 25.95 7.67 9.68
C GLY A 69 24.95 8.56 10.42
N ASN A 70 23.96 9.14 9.71
CA ASN A 70 23.05 10.11 10.30
C ASN A 70 21.62 9.56 10.35
N TYR A 71 20.97 9.77 11.49
CA TYR A 71 19.53 9.54 11.62
C TYR A 71 18.74 10.70 11.01
N ASP A 72 17.64 10.36 10.34
CA ASP A 72 16.62 11.31 9.93
C ASP A 72 15.64 11.63 11.06
N THR A 73 14.71 12.56 10.80
CA THR A 73 13.59 12.81 11.70
C THR A 73 12.67 11.59 11.78
N PRO A 74 11.81 11.46 12.82
CA PRO A 74 10.82 10.38 12.90
C PRO A 74 9.87 10.31 11.70
N MET A 75 9.67 11.42 10.99
CA MET A 75 8.84 11.50 9.78
C MET A 75 9.56 11.02 8.51
N GLY A 76 10.88 10.79 8.60
CA GLY A 76 11.76 10.48 7.48
C GLY A 76 12.59 11.67 6.98
N ILE A 77 13.39 11.42 5.94
CA ILE A 77 14.29 12.42 5.34
C ILE A 77 13.50 13.57 4.70
N THR A 78 13.70 14.78 5.23
CA THR A 78 12.96 15.98 4.82
C THR A 78 13.11 16.27 3.33
N ALA A 79 14.33 16.13 2.78
CA ALA A 79 14.58 16.42 1.37
C ALA A 79 13.77 15.51 0.42
N PHE A 80 13.55 14.24 0.78
CA PHE A 80 12.71 13.35 -0.03
C PHE A 80 11.23 13.69 0.12
N ARG A 81 10.77 14.03 1.34
CA ARG A 81 9.39 14.46 1.56
C ARG A 81 9.04 15.72 0.77
N VAL A 82 9.95 16.70 0.73
CA VAL A 82 9.80 17.90 -0.13
C VAL A 82 9.74 17.50 -1.60
N ALA A 83 10.68 16.68 -2.07
CA ALA A 83 10.70 16.24 -3.47
C ALA A 83 9.42 15.46 -3.89
N ILE A 84 8.87 14.64 -2.99
CA ILE A 84 7.58 13.97 -3.23
C ILE A 84 6.45 15.01 -3.25
N ALA A 85 6.35 15.91 -2.28
CA ALA A 85 5.30 16.94 -2.31
C ALA A 85 5.33 17.78 -3.60
N GLU A 86 6.53 18.22 -4.01
CA GLU A 86 6.73 18.94 -5.28
C GLU A 86 6.34 18.11 -6.50
N LEU A 87 6.70 16.83 -6.54
CA LEU A 87 6.30 15.93 -7.62
C LEU A 87 4.77 15.86 -7.75
N PHE A 88 4.06 15.61 -6.66
CA PHE A 88 2.60 15.49 -6.68
C PHE A 88 1.90 16.83 -6.95
N SER A 89 2.46 17.94 -6.45
CA SER A 89 1.99 19.28 -6.76
C SER A 89 2.14 19.60 -8.25
N ASN A 90 3.28 19.25 -8.86
CA ASN A 90 3.54 19.51 -10.27
C ASN A 90 2.75 18.59 -11.21
N GLU A 91 2.66 17.29 -10.91
CA GLU A 91 1.98 16.32 -11.76
C GLU A 91 0.46 16.45 -11.66
N TYR A 92 -0.08 16.70 -10.46
CA TYR A 92 -1.52 16.59 -10.19
C TYR A 92 -2.16 17.85 -9.61
N GLY A 93 -1.39 18.89 -9.32
CA GLY A 93 -1.90 20.10 -8.67
C GLY A 93 -2.34 19.87 -7.22
N TRP A 94 -1.88 18.80 -6.56
CA TRP A 94 -2.27 18.51 -5.19
C TRP A 94 -1.74 19.60 -4.23
N PRO A 95 -2.57 20.16 -3.35
CA PRO A 95 -2.17 21.23 -2.43
C PRO A 95 -1.47 20.67 -1.18
N ILE A 96 -0.44 19.84 -1.37
CA ILE A 96 0.30 19.18 -0.30
C ILE A 96 1.71 19.73 -0.15
N THR A 97 2.24 19.64 1.07
CA THR A 97 3.64 19.96 1.41
C THR A 97 4.30 18.75 2.04
N GLU A 98 5.58 18.86 2.43
CA GLU A 98 6.28 17.81 3.15
C GLU A 98 5.58 17.41 4.45
N LYS A 99 4.79 18.32 5.04
CA LYS A 99 4.03 18.08 6.28
C LYS A 99 2.96 17.01 6.13
N ASN A 100 2.42 16.84 4.92
CA ASN A 100 1.44 15.82 4.58
C ASN A 100 2.05 14.42 4.42
N ILE A 101 3.38 14.31 4.48
CA ILE A 101 4.10 13.10 4.06
C ILE A 101 4.88 12.50 5.22
N VAL A 102 4.68 11.19 5.44
CA VAL A 102 5.46 10.35 6.37
C VAL A 102 6.13 9.22 5.62
N LEU A 103 7.40 8.97 5.92
CA LEU A 103 8.11 7.79 5.42
C LEU A 103 8.06 6.65 6.44
N THR A 104 7.93 5.44 5.93
CA THR A 104 7.87 4.22 6.74
C THR A 104 8.80 3.15 6.18
N ASN A 105 9.08 2.11 6.98
CA ASN A 105 9.91 0.96 6.59
C ASN A 105 9.18 0.00 5.63
N GLY A 106 8.75 0.53 4.49
CA GLY A 106 7.88 -0.12 3.51
C GLY A 106 6.40 0.09 3.84
N SER A 107 5.54 -0.03 2.83
CA SER A 107 4.09 0.17 3.00
C SER A 107 3.47 -0.80 3.99
N GLN A 108 4.03 -2.00 4.17
CA GLN A 108 3.57 -2.95 5.19
C GLN A 108 3.64 -2.36 6.61
N SER A 109 4.70 -1.62 6.95
CA SER A 109 4.80 -0.96 8.26
C SER A 109 3.82 0.20 8.39
N ALA A 110 3.52 0.91 7.30
CA ALA A 110 2.47 1.92 7.29
C ALA A 110 1.10 1.30 7.56
N PHE A 111 0.74 0.24 6.84
CA PHE A 111 -0.53 -0.47 7.03
C PHE A 111 -0.66 -1.06 8.42
N PHE A 112 0.40 -1.68 8.96
CA PHE A 112 0.43 -2.12 10.35
C PHE A 112 0.06 -0.99 11.32
N ALA A 113 0.71 0.16 11.20
CA ALA A 113 0.44 1.29 12.08
C ALA A 113 -0.98 1.84 11.88
N LEU A 114 -1.36 2.14 10.64
CA LEU A 114 -2.66 2.72 10.30
C LEU A 114 -3.82 1.86 10.76
N PHE A 115 -3.82 0.57 10.41
CA PHE A 115 -4.93 -0.31 10.73
C PHE A 115 -5.11 -0.47 12.24
N ASN A 116 -4.02 -0.59 13.00
CA ASN A 116 -4.13 -0.78 14.45
C ASN A 116 -4.43 0.53 15.20
N ILE A 117 -3.94 1.68 14.74
CA ILE A 117 -4.26 2.98 15.36
C ILE A 117 -5.73 3.33 15.12
N LEU A 118 -6.21 3.18 13.88
CA LEU A 118 -7.58 3.55 13.51
C LEU A 118 -8.60 2.58 14.09
N ALA A 119 -8.30 1.28 14.11
CA ALA A 119 -9.20 0.28 14.68
C ALA A 119 -9.27 0.32 16.21
N GLY A 120 -8.18 0.71 16.87
CA GLY A 120 -8.04 0.56 18.30
C GLY A 120 -8.33 -0.88 18.74
N ASP A 121 -9.08 -1.03 19.83
CA ASP A 121 -9.38 -2.33 20.41
C ASP A 121 -10.69 -2.95 19.87
N ASP A 122 -11.59 -2.17 19.26
CA ASP A 122 -12.98 -2.56 19.01
C ASP A 122 -13.53 -2.25 17.61
N LYS A 123 -12.86 -1.44 16.78
CA LYS A 123 -13.36 -1.05 15.44
C LYS A 123 -12.75 -1.86 14.30
N HIS A 124 -13.47 -1.99 13.20
CA HIS A 124 -13.08 -2.73 12.01
C HIS A 124 -12.63 -1.82 10.87
N ILE A 125 -11.78 -2.35 9.99
CA ILE A 125 -11.47 -1.76 8.70
C ILE A 125 -12.34 -2.43 7.63
N LEU A 126 -13.10 -1.64 6.89
CA LEU A 126 -13.89 -2.14 5.77
C LEU A 126 -13.02 -2.34 4.54
N LEU A 127 -13.07 -3.53 3.94
CA LEU A 127 -12.61 -3.77 2.56
C LEU A 127 -13.86 -3.76 1.66
N PRO A 128 -14.09 -2.69 0.88
CA PRO A 128 -15.36 -2.49 0.17
C PRO A 128 -15.56 -3.48 -0.99
N ILE A 129 -14.50 -4.20 -1.35
CA ILE A 129 -14.45 -5.18 -2.40
C ILE A 129 -13.44 -6.25 -2.01
N THR A 130 -13.74 -7.52 -2.29
CA THR A 130 -12.80 -8.64 -2.16
C THR A 130 -12.87 -9.51 -3.42
N PRO A 131 -11.76 -10.11 -3.91
CA PRO A 131 -10.46 -10.27 -3.24
C PRO A 131 -9.62 -8.99 -3.12
N GLU A 132 -8.85 -8.90 -2.04
CA GLU A 132 -7.94 -7.79 -1.71
C GLU A 132 -6.55 -8.32 -1.30
N TYR A 133 -5.62 -7.42 -1.02
CA TYR A 133 -4.23 -7.78 -0.76
C TYR A 133 -4.10 -8.69 0.46
N ILE A 134 -3.63 -9.91 0.21
CA ILE A 134 -3.48 -10.97 1.21
C ILE A 134 -2.67 -10.55 2.44
N GLY A 135 -1.70 -9.65 2.27
CA GLY A 135 -0.84 -9.20 3.36
C GLY A 135 -1.53 -8.29 4.37
N TYR A 136 -2.77 -7.83 4.13
CA TYR A 136 -3.57 -7.14 5.15
C TYR A 136 -4.01 -8.07 6.27
N ALA A 137 -4.36 -9.32 5.96
CA ALA A 137 -5.00 -10.25 6.90
C ALA A 137 -4.19 -10.48 8.19
N ASP A 138 -2.86 -10.44 8.10
CA ASP A 138 -1.95 -10.68 9.23
C ASP A 138 -1.43 -9.38 9.89
N GLN A 139 -1.95 -8.20 9.52
CA GLN A 139 -1.51 -6.90 10.08
C GLN A 139 -2.18 -6.55 11.41
N GLY A 140 -3.35 -7.11 11.69
CA GLY A 140 -4.14 -6.73 12.86
C GLY A 140 -3.61 -7.30 14.16
N LEU A 141 -3.62 -6.51 15.23
CA LEU A 141 -3.29 -6.92 16.60
C LEU A 141 -4.42 -7.70 17.30
N ARG A 142 -5.60 -7.72 16.70
CA ARG A 142 -6.74 -8.56 17.09
C ARG A 142 -7.23 -9.38 15.90
N ASP A 143 -8.02 -10.41 16.21
CA ASP A 143 -8.68 -11.21 15.18
C ASP A 143 -9.85 -10.39 14.60
N ASP A 144 -10.29 -10.75 13.39
CA ASP A 144 -11.41 -10.12 12.69
C ASP A 144 -11.28 -8.58 12.56
N LEU A 145 -10.08 -8.09 12.31
CA LEU A 145 -9.83 -6.66 12.10
C LEU A 145 -10.50 -6.13 10.82
N PHE A 146 -10.58 -6.96 9.78
CA PHE A 146 -11.12 -6.60 8.48
C PHE A 146 -12.46 -7.26 8.24
N ILE A 147 -13.42 -6.50 7.73
CA ILE A 147 -14.67 -7.01 7.20
C ILE A 147 -14.68 -6.74 5.70
N GLY A 148 -14.75 -7.79 4.89
CA GLY A 148 -14.77 -7.69 3.43
C GLY A 148 -16.18 -7.75 2.87
N ASN A 149 -16.47 -6.90 1.89
CA ASN A 149 -17.71 -6.97 1.12
C ASN A 149 -17.52 -7.78 -0.16
N LYS A 150 -18.60 -8.45 -0.59
CA LYS A 150 -18.63 -9.18 -1.85
C LYS A 150 -18.83 -8.19 -3.00
N PRO A 151 -18.08 -8.32 -4.11
CA PRO A 151 -18.27 -7.45 -5.26
C PRO A 151 -19.47 -7.87 -6.13
N GLU A 152 -19.94 -6.92 -6.92
CA GLU A 152 -20.62 -7.22 -8.18
C GLU A 152 -19.57 -7.66 -9.21
N ILE A 153 -19.94 -8.64 -10.06
CA ILE A 153 -19.06 -9.17 -11.09
C ILE A 153 -19.68 -8.89 -12.44
N GLU A 154 -19.06 -7.99 -13.20
CA GLU A 154 -19.37 -7.77 -14.60
C GLU A 154 -18.59 -8.78 -15.44
N HIS A 155 -19.29 -9.57 -16.25
CA HIS A 155 -18.65 -10.46 -17.21
C HIS A 155 -18.42 -9.73 -18.53
N LEU A 156 -17.16 -9.70 -18.96
CA LEU A 156 -16.71 -9.06 -20.19
C LEU A 156 -16.45 -10.10 -21.28
N ASP A 157 -16.24 -9.64 -22.52
CA ASP A 157 -15.81 -10.49 -23.62
C ASP A 157 -14.47 -11.20 -23.32
N ASN A 158 -14.14 -12.23 -24.11
CA ASN A 158 -12.86 -12.96 -24.01
C ASN A 158 -12.57 -13.61 -22.64
N GLN A 159 -13.62 -14.04 -21.93
CA GLN A 159 -13.50 -14.66 -20.59
C GLN A 159 -12.88 -13.74 -19.54
N GLN A 160 -13.04 -12.43 -19.72
CA GLN A 160 -12.64 -11.43 -18.75
C GLN A 160 -13.80 -11.08 -17.82
N PHE A 161 -13.48 -10.46 -16.69
CA PHE A 161 -14.48 -9.91 -15.77
C PHE A 161 -13.90 -8.69 -15.06
N LYS A 162 -14.79 -7.83 -14.58
CA LYS A 162 -14.47 -6.69 -13.74
C LYS A 162 -15.22 -6.83 -12.42
N TYR A 163 -14.51 -6.54 -11.33
CA TYR A 163 -15.13 -6.45 -10.02
C TYR A 163 -15.54 -5.01 -9.75
N HIS A 164 -16.77 -4.84 -9.26
CA HIS A 164 -17.34 -3.57 -8.89
C HIS A 164 -17.65 -3.50 -7.41
N VAL A 165 -17.56 -2.30 -6.85
CA VAL A 165 -18.08 -2.04 -5.51
C VAL A 165 -19.60 -2.13 -5.55
N ASP A 166 -20.15 -3.07 -4.81
CA ASP A 166 -21.59 -3.18 -4.61
C ASP A 166 -22.03 -2.20 -3.51
N PHE A 167 -22.33 -0.95 -3.90
CA PHE A 167 -22.77 0.08 -2.95
C PHE A 167 -24.13 -0.21 -2.32
N GLU A 168 -24.96 -1.08 -2.90
CA GLU A 168 -26.28 -1.42 -2.34
C GLU A 168 -26.16 -2.33 -1.12
N THR A 169 -25.17 -3.25 -1.14
CA THR A 169 -24.92 -4.16 -0.02
C THR A 169 -23.94 -3.61 1.01
N LEU A 170 -23.22 -2.54 0.66
CA LEU A 170 -22.19 -1.96 1.50
C LEU A 170 -22.82 -1.16 2.65
N SER A 171 -22.73 -1.71 3.86
CA SER A 171 -23.28 -1.11 5.08
C SER A 171 -22.17 -0.81 6.07
N LEU A 172 -22.08 0.45 6.48
CA LEU A 172 -21.25 0.90 7.59
C LEU A 172 -22.16 1.26 8.75
N ASP A 173 -21.85 0.69 9.91
CA ASP A 173 -22.34 1.14 11.20
C ASP A 173 -21.17 1.71 12.02
N ASP A 174 -21.44 2.05 13.28
CA ASP A 174 -20.44 2.62 14.17
C ASP A 174 -19.30 1.64 14.51
N SER A 175 -19.34 0.37 14.09
CA SER A 175 -18.25 -0.57 14.32
C SER A 175 -17.06 -0.37 13.37
N PHE A 176 -17.19 0.45 12.33
CA PHE A 176 -16.10 0.73 11.39
C PHE A 176 -15.33 2.01 11.72
N SER A 177 -14.02 2.02 11.46
CA SER A 177 -13.17 3.20 11.67
C SER A 177 -12.34 3.61 10.47
N ALA A 178 -12.34 2.83 9.38
CA ALA A 178 -11.82 3.27 8.09
C ALA A 178 -12.36 2.38 6.95
N ILE A 179 -12.28 2.89 5.73
CA ILE A 179 -12.39 2.09 4.50
C ILE A 179 -10.98 1.92 3.93
N CYS A 180 -10.63 0.74 3.43
CA CYS A 180 -9.35 0.49 2.78
C CYS A 180 -9.53 -0.26 1.46
N SER A 181 -8.87 0.20 0.39
CA SER A 181 -8.80 -0.50 -0.88
C SER A 181 -7.47 -0.27 -1.59
N SER A 182 -7.01 -1.26 -2.35
CA SER A 182 -5.85 -1.14 -3.24
C SER A 182 -6.25 -0.81 -4.66
N ARG A 183 -5.53 0.13 -5.30
CA ARG A 183 -5.77 0.59 -6.67
C ARG A 183 -4.45 0.82 -7.40
N PRO A 184 -4.06 -0.03 -8.37
CA PRO A 184 -4.65 -1.33 -8.73
C PRO A 184 -4.61 -2.37 -7.61
N THR A 185 -5.57 -3.30 -7.65
CA THR A 185 -5.76 -4.33 -6.62
C THR A 185 -4.83 -5.52 -6.81
N ASN A 186 -4.13 -5.94 -5.75
CA ASN A 186 -3.54 -7.28 -5.69
C ASN A 186 -4.56 -8.21 -5.00
N PRO A 187 -4.96 -9.36 -5.57
CA PRO A 187 -4.31 -10.08 -6.68
C PRO A 187 -4.95 -9.87 -8.07
N THR A 188 -6.06 -9.15 -8.16
CA THR A 188 -6.95 -9.17 -9.34
C THR A 188 -6.47 -8.27 -10.48
N ALA A 189 -5.54 -7.36 -10.20
CA ALA A 189 -5.19 -6.21 -11.03
C ALA A 189 -6.40 -5.30 -11.35
N ASN A 190 -7.50 -5.42 -10.59
CA ASN A 190 -8.68 -4.58 -10.79
C ASN A 190 -8.32 -3.11 -10.50
N VAL A 191 -8.93 -2.22 -11.26
CA VAL A 191 -8.78 -0.78 -11.06
C VAL A 191 -10.17 -0.24 -10.77
N LEU A 192 -10.37 0.22 -9.53
CA LEU A 192 -11.58 0.96 -9.15
C LEU A 192 -11.70 2.17 -10.08
N SER A 193 -12.89 2.40 -10.62
CA SER A 193 -13.18 3.58 -11.45
C SER A 193 -13.14 4.86 -10.62
N ASN A 194 -13.03 6.01 -11.27
CA ASN A 194 -13.08 7.30 -10.57
C ASN A 194 -14.40 7.47 -9.81
N ALA A 195 -15.52 6.99 -10.39
CA ALA A 195 -16.83 7.03 -9.75
C ALA A 195 -16.87 6.15 -8.48
N GLU A 196 -16.29 4.95 -8.51
CA GLU A 196 -16.20 4.08 -7.32
C GLU A 196 -15.33 4.71 -6.24
N MET A 197 -14.20 5.32 -6.61
CA MET A 197 -13.33 6.04 -5.66
C MET A 197 -14.05 7.21 -5.00
N THR A 198 -14.81 8.01 -5.77
CA THR A 198 -15.64 9.09 -5.23
C THR A 198 -16.74 8.57 -4.32
N GLY A 199 -17.46 7.52 -4.73
CA GLY A 199 -18.53 6.94 -3.90
C GLY A 199 -18.02 6.40 -2.57
N LEU A 200 -16.83 5.78 -2.55
CA LEU A 200 -16.18 5.32 -1.31
C LEU A 200 -15.73 6.49 -0.43
N LEU A 201 -15.21 7.56 -1.01
CA LEU A 201 -14.86 8.77 -0.28
C LEU A 201 -16.09 9.43 0.36
N ASP A 202 -17.16 9.62 -0.41
CA ASP A 202 -18.41 10.22 0.06
C ASP A 202 -18.99 9.42 1.24
N LEU A 203 -18.89 8.08 1.15
CA LEU A 203 -19.31 7.19 2.21
C LEU A 203 -18.42 7.30 3.45
N ALA A 204 -17.10 7.36 3.27
CA ALA A 204 -16.16 7.55 4.38
C ALA A 204 -16.42 8.89 5.10
N GLU A 205 -16.64 9.98 4.36
CA GLU A 205 -16.97 11.30 4.93
C GLU A 205 -18.31 11.31 5.65
N LYS A 206 -19.34 10.63 5.11
CA LYS A 206 -20.65 10.51 5.76
C LYS A 206 -20.56 9.85 7.14
N HIS A 207 -19.60 8.95 7.32
CA HIS A 207 -19.36 8.23 8.58
C HIS A 207 -18.23 8.82 9.43
N ASP A 208 -17.64 9.94 9.02
CA ASP A 208 -16.52 10.61 9.71
C ASP A 208 -15.32 9.67 9.95
N ILE A 209 -14.99 8.85 8.95
CA ILE A 209 -13.86 7.92 8.96
C ILE A 209 -12.96 8.15 7.74
N PRO A 210 -11.65 7.89 7.81
CA PRO A 210 -10.74 8.05 6.68
C PRO A 210 -10.92 6.95 5.60
N PHE A 211 -10.59 7.32 4.37
CA PHE A 211 -10.45 6.39 3.25
C PHE A 211 -8.97 6.12 2.91
N ILE A 212 -8.51 4.91 3.21
CA ILE A 212 -7.15 4.45 2.93
C ILE A 212 -7.07 3.90 1.50
N ILE A 213 -6.09 4.39 0.75
CA ILE A 213 -5.84 3.98 -0.63
C ILE A 213 -4.44 3.38 -0.72
N ASP A 214 -4.36 2.07 -0.93
CA ASP A 214 -3.08 1.42 -1.24
C ASP A 214 -2.78 1.57 -2.74
N ASN A 215 -1.85 2.48 -3.01
CA ASN A 215 -1.42 2.85 -4.34
C ASN A 215 -0.04 2.27 -4.67
N ALA A 216 0.30 1.09 -4.12
CA ALA A 216 1.60 0.43 -4.33
C ALA A 216 1.96 0.18 -5.81
N TYR A 217 0.97 0.01 -6.68
CA TYR A 217 1.14 -0.18 -8.13
C TYR A 217 0.72 1.05 -8.96
N GLY A 218 0.17 2.08 -8.32
CA GLY A 218 -0.52 3.17 -9.01
C GLY A 218 0.37 4.34 -9.38
N THR A 219 -0.26 5.50 -9.59
CA THR A 219 0.36 6.70 -10.15
C THR A 219 0.99 7.57 -9.05
N PRO A 220 2.04 8.38 -9.32
CA PRO A 220 2.77 8.54 -10.58
C PRO A 220 3.81 7.45 -10.80
N PHE A 221 4.11 6.65 -9.79
CA PHE A 221 5.09 5.57 -9.89
C PHE A 221 4.67 4.36 -9.03
N PRO A 222 4.83 3.12 -9.54
CA PRO A 222 5.36 2.78 -10.87
C PRO A 222 4.38 3.02 -12.03
N ASN A 223 3.15 3.45 -11.76
CA ASN A 223 2.10 3.68 -12.75
C ASN A 223 1.79 2.44 -13.62
N ILE A 224 1.57 1.29 -12.97
CA ILE A 224 1.19 0.04 -13.62
C ILE A 224 -0.34 -0.01 -13.72
N ILE A 225 -0.90 0.98 -14.41
CA ILE A 225 -2.33 1.12 -14.67
C ILE A 225 -2.54 1.18 -16.19
N TYR A 226 -3.43 0.33 -16.72
CA TYR A 226 -3.67 0.22 -18.16
C TYR A 226 -5.10 0.60 -18.57
N THR A 227 -5.84 1.22 -17.64
CA THR A 227 -7.18 1.75 -17.82
C THR A 227 -7.23 3.20 -17.37
N GLU A 228 -8.25 3.94 -17.77
CA GLU A 228 -8.46 5.30 -17.27
C GLU A 228 -8.66 5.29 -15.74
N ALA A 229 -7.80 6.05 -15.06
CA ALA A 229 -7.83 6.21 -13.61
C ALA A 229 -7.16 7.53 -13.27
N ASP A 230 -7.92 8.45 -12.67
CA ASP A 230 -7.36 9.73 -12.24
C ASP A 230 -6.59 9.53 -10.92
N PRO A 231 -5.47 10.25 -10.74
CA PRO A 231 -4.82 10.38 -9.44
C PRO A 231 -5.83 10.85 -8.39
N PHE A 232 -5.83 10.22 -7.22
CA PHE A 232 -6.84 10.48 -6.20
C PHE A 232 -6.22 10.99 -4.91
N TRP A 233 -6.69 12.15 -4.45
CA TRP A 233 -6.35 12.71 -3.14
C TRP A 233 -7.51 13.57 -2.62
N HIS A 234 -7.76 13.46 -1.33
CA HIS A 234 -8.71 14.28 -0.58
C HIS A 234 -8.25 14.44 0.87
N LYS A 235 -8.73 15.47 1.58
CA LYS A 235 -8.43 15.70 3.00
C LYS A 235 -8.85 14.53 3.90
N ASN A 236 -9.85 13.75 3.50
CA ASN A 236 -10.33 12.57 4.23
C ASN A 236 -9.72 11.25 3.70
N SER A 237 -8.67 11.34 2.88
CA SER A 237 -7.99 10.17 2.33
C SER A 237 -6.58 10.02 2.89
N ILE A 238 -6.13 8.77 3.03
CA ILE A 238 -4.76 8.40 3.39
C ILE A 238 -4.20 7.58 2.22
N VAL A 239 -3.36 8.20 1.40
CA VAL A 239 -2.74 7.56 0.23
C VAL A 239 -1.43 6.91 0.66
N CYS A 240 -1.36 5.59 0.54
CA CYS A 240 -0.18 4.79 0.85
C CYS A 240 0.52 4.35 -0.45
N MET A 241 1.84 4.54 -0.51
CA MET A 241 2.67 4.18 -1.66
C MET A 241 3.95 3.46 -1.24
N SER A 242 4.65 2.87 -2.21
CA SER A 242 5.94 2.23 -1.96
C SER A 242 6.88 2.30 -3.15
N LEU A 243 8.18 2.43 -2.87
CA LEU A 243 9.23 2.22 -3.89
C LEU A 243 9.45 0.74 -4.23
N SER A 244 8.75 -0.18 -3.56
CA SER A 244 8.94 -1.62 -3.77
C SER A 244 8.60 -2.04 -5.20
N LYS A 245 7.50 -1.54 -5.75
CA LYS A 245 7.06 -1.90 -7.11
C LYS A 245 7.69 -1.00 -8.19
N PHE A 246 8.36 0.07 -7.78
CA PHE A 246 9.27 0.86 -8.61
C PHE A 246 10.61 0.14 -8.89
N GLY A 247 10.89 -0.99 -8.20
CA GLY A 247 12.13 -1.76 -8.37
C GLY A 247 13.08 -1.70 -7.17
N LEU A 248 12.66 -1.11 -6.05
CA LEU A 248 13.46 -0.96 -4.83
C LEU A 248 12.85 -1.67 -3.60
N PRO A 249 12.44 -2.95 -3.68
CA PRO A 249 11.76 -3.64 -2.58
C PRO A 249 12.64 -3.82 -1.34
N SER A 250 13.96 -3.85 -1.51
CA SER A 250 14.95 -4.05 -0.43
C SER A 250 15.28 -2.78 0.34
N VAL A 251 14.99 -1.59 -0.21
CA VAL A 251 15.24 -0.30 0.48
C VAL A 251 14.19 -0.04 1.56
N ARG A 252 13.05 -0.76 1.51
CA ARG A 252 11.99 -0.69 2.52
C ARG A 252 11.46 0.73 2.70
N THR A 253 11.05 1.37 1.60
CA THR A 253 10.48 2.73 1.65
C THR A 253 8.98 2.69 1.35
N GLY A 254 8.18 3.03 2.36
CA GLY A 254 6.77 3.36 2.25
C GLY A 254 6.59 4.87 2.36
N ILE A 255 5.58 5.40 1.69
CA ILE A 255 5.23 6.81 1.67
C ILE A 255 3.75 6.90 2.03
N VAL A 256 3.42 7.63 3.08
CA VAL A 256 2.04 7.89 3.49
C VAL A 256 1.77 9.38 3.24
N ILE A 257 0.69 9.69 2.52
CA ILE A 257 0.25 11.05 2.21
C ILE A 257 -1.15 11.22 2.82
N ALA A 258 -1.29 12.14 3.76
CA ALA A 258 -2.55 12.42 4.44
C ALA A 258 -2.69 13.93 4.74
N ASP A 259 -3.90 14.37 5.10
CA ASP A 259 -4.09 15.71 5.65
C ASP A 259 -3.28 15.89 6.94
N GLU A 260 -2.86 17.12 7.26
CA GLU A 260 -2.07 17.39 8.48
C GLU A 260 -2.87 17.13 9.78
N SER A 261 -4.19 17.08 9.69
CA SER A 261 -5.08 16.87 10.85
C SER A 261 -5.43 15.41 11.14
N LEU A 262 -5.10 14.49 10.22
CA LEU A 262 -5.28 13.03 10.37
C LEU A 262 -4.07 12.38 11.05
#